data_AF-A0A7Z0Q316-F1
#
_entry.id   AF-A0A7Z0Q316-F1
#
_cell.length_a   1.000
_cell.length_b   1.000
_cell.length_c   1.000
_cell.angle_alpha   90.00
_cell.angle_beta   90.00
_cell.angle_gamma   90.00
#
_symmetry.space_group_name_H-M   'P 1'
#
loop_
_entity.id
_entity.type
_entity.pdbx_description
1 polymer ?
#
loop_
_entity_poly.entity_id
_entity_poly.type
_entity_poly.pdbx_seq_one_letter_code
_entity_poly.pdbx_strand_id
1 'polypeptide(L)'
;WDTTRLLTDRITDAVVDELAGNHAASRARIRLLLLDAVLGQHDAAWLAAFDTDRAPLDGLAAVARNAGWWWPYEKAAVLCERPVELHRDENGRLDRGDGPALAYPDGFALYAWRGMPVPAEFLNGLASLTPERIRGEENAELRRVMLEHYGYDRYLADSGARPLHRDESGVLWRIDLPDDEPVVMVEVVNSTAEPDGTFRTYWLRVPPRTRTAREGVAWTFGLAEDAYTPVRQT
;
A
#
# COMPACT_ATOMS: atom_id res chain seq x y z
N TRP A 1 -3.39 -5.38 20.02
CA TRP A 1 -2.07 -5.32 19.35
C TRP A 1 -2.30 -5.05 17.89
N ASP A 2 -2.43 -3.77 17.53
CA ASP A 2 -2.90 -3.38 16.19
C ASP A 2 -1.89 -3.73 15.09
N THR A 3 -0.59 -3.62 15.38
CA THR A 3 0.49 -3.95 14.42
C THR A 3 0.51 -5.44 14.04
N THR A 4 0.25 -6.35 15.00
CA THR A 4 0.16 -7.78 14.72
C THR A 4 -1.07 -8.08 13.88
N ARG A 5 -2.24 -7.55 14.27
CA ARG A 5 -3.49 -7.73 13.54
C ARG A 5 -3.38 -7.22 12.10
N LEU A 6 -2.83 -6.03 11.90
CA LEU A 6 -2.60 -5.47 10.56
C LEU A 6 -1.73 -6.40 9.69
N LEU A 7 -0.69 -6.99 10.26
CA LEU A 7 0.15 -7.94 9.53
C LEU A 7 -0.60 -9.24 9.20
N THR A 8 -1.31 -9.82 10.17
CA THR A 8 -2.00 -11.10 9.96
C THR A 8 -3.18 -10.95 8.99
N ASP A 9 -3.86 -9.81 9.00
CA ASP A 9 -4.89 -9.47 8.03
C ASP A 9 -4.30 -9.36 6.62
N ARG A 10 -3.12 -8.72 6.48
CA ARG A 10 -2.40 -8.63 5.20
C ARG A 10 -1.98 -9.99 4.66
N ILE A 11 -1.47 -10.88 5.51
CA ILE A 11 -1.11 -12.26 5.12
C ILE A 11 -2.37 -13.01 4.69
N THR A 12 -3.44 -12.92 5.47
CA THR A 12 -4.74 -13.55 5.16
C THR A 12 -5.26 -13.15 3.79
N ASP A 13 -5.34 -11.84 3.53
CA ASP A 13 -5.87 -11.33 2.26
C ASP A 13 -5.01 -11.77 1.08
N ALA A 14 -3.68 -11.74 1.21
CA ALA A 14 -2.78 -12.18 0.15
C ALA A 14 -2.88 -13.68 -0.14
N VAL A 15 -2.96 -14.53 0.88
CA VAL A 15 -3.19 -15.98 0.71
C VAL A 15 -4.51 -16.24 0.00
N VAL A 16 -5.57 -15.50 0.37
CA VAL A 16 -6.89 -15.62 -0.27
C VAL A 16 -6.83 -15.18 -1.73
N ASP A 17 -6.14 -14.08 -2.03
CA ASP A 17 -5.97 -13.57 -3.39
C ASP A 17 -5.21 -14.55 -4.28
N GLU A 18 -4.09 -15.09 -3.81
CA GLU A 18 -3.25 -16.03 -4.55
C GLU A 18 -3.97 -17.36 -4.84
N LEU A 19 -4.63 -17.94 -3.84
CA LEU A 19 -5.22 -19.28 -3.96
C LEU A 19 -6.60 -19.30 -4.63
N ALA A 20 -7.40 -18.23 -4.48
CA ALA A 20 -8.77 -18.21 -4.98
C ALA A 20 -9.03 -17.18 -6.08
N GLY A 21 -8.13 -16.22 -6.32
CA GLY A 21 -8.35 -15.13 -7.26
C GLY A 21 -9.74 -14.49 -7.02
N ASN A 22 -10.54 -14.35 -8.07
CA ASN A 22 -11.88 -13.75 -7.99
C ASN A 22 -13.01 -14.76 -7.65
N HIS A 23 -12.71 -16.02 -7.34
CA HIS A 23 -13.74 -17.04 -7.11
C HIS A 23 -14.33 -16.99 -5.69
N ALA A 24 -15.49 -16.35 -5.56
CA ALA A 24 -16.13 -16.07 -4.27
C ALA A 24 -16.27 -17.29 -3.33
N ALA A 25 -16.67 -18.45 -3.84
CA ALA A 25 -16.87 -19.64 -3.01
C ALA A 25 -15.54 -20.25 -2.50
N SER A 26 -14.44 -20.12 -3.24
CA SER A 26 -13.11 -20.52 -2.75
C SER A 26 -12.59 -19.52 -1.75
N ARG A 27 -12.74 -18.20 -2.00
CA ARG A 27 -12.35 -17.15 -1.05
C ARG A 27 -13.01 -17.35 0.31
N ALA A 28 -14.31 -17.63 0.33
CA ALA A 28 -15.06 -17.89 1.56
C ALA A 28 -14.53 -19.13 2.32
N ARG A 29 -14.28 -20.23 1.61
CA ARG A 29 -13.74 -21.46 2.21
C ARG A 29 -12.34 -21.26 2.81
N ILE A 30 -11.46 -20.56 2.10
CA ILE A 30 -10.10 -20.27 2.57
C ILE A 30 -10.14 -19.37 3.80
N ARG A 31 -10.98 -18.32 3.79
CA ARG A 31 -11.14 -17.44 4.96
C ARG A 31 -11.61 -18.22 6.19
N LEU A 32 -12.57 -19.13 6.04
CA LEU A 32 -13.02 -19.98 7.15
C LEU A 32 -11.87 -20.85 7.70
N LEU A 33 -11.03 -21.43 6.84
CA LEU A 33 -9.86 -22.18 7.29
C LEU A 33 -8.86 -21.31 8.06
N LEU A 34 -8.64 -20.06 7.62
CA LEU A 34 -7.70 -19.15 8.27
C LEU A 34 -8.20 -18.64 9.62
N LEU A 35 -9.52 -18.65 9.90
CA LEU A 35 -10.07 -18.29 11.21
C LEU A 35 -9.69 -19.28 12.31
N ASP A 36 -9.49 -20.55 11.97
CA ASP A 36 -9.11 -21.62 12.90
C ASP A 36 -7.59 -21.69 13.14
N ALA A 37 -6.81 -20.82 12.46
CA ALA A 37 -5.37 -20.80 12.59
C ALA A 37 -4.93 -20.23 13.94
N VAL A 38 -3.99 -20.91 14.58
CA VAL A 38 -3.21 -20.34 15.69
C VAL A 38 -1.99 -19.65 15.08
N LEU A 39 -1.72 -18.40 15.45
CA LEU A 39 -0.84 -17.51 14.68
C LEU A 39 0.66 -17.70 14.99
N GLY A 40 0.98 -18.66 15.86
CA GLY A 40 2.34 -19.10 16.18
C GLY A 40 3.23 -17.92 16.57
N GLN A 41 4.32 -17.69 15.82
CA GLN A 41 5.24 -16.58 16.10
C GLN A 41 4.57 -15.21 16.22
N HIS A 42 3.42 -14.98 15.57
CA HIS A 42 2.74 -13.69 15.64
C HIS A 42 2.00 -13.48 16.97
N ASP A 43 1.77 -14.55 17.73
CA ASP A 43 1.29 -14.49 19.12
C ASP A 43 2.44 -14.31 20.13
N ALA A 44 3.72 -14.41 19.71
CA ALA A 44 4.87 -14.40 20.64
C ALA A 44 4.92 -13.15 21.53
N ALA A 45 4.62 -11.97 20.98
CA ALA A 45 4.59 -10.72 21.75
C ALA A 45 3.50 -10.73 22.84
N TRP A 46 2.38 -11.39 22.58
CA TRP A 46 1.29 -11.55 23.55
C TRP A 46 1.65 -12.62 24.59
N LEU A 47 2.17 -13.77 24.14
CA LEU A 47 2.61 -14.86 25.01
C LEU A 47 3.71 -14.42 26.00
N ALA A 48 4.59 -13.49 25.59
CA ALA A 48 5.62 -12.93 26.46
C ALA A 48 5.08 -12.17 27.69
N ALA A 49 3.80 -11.80 27.71
CA ALA A 49 3.16 -11.18 28.88
C ALA A 49 2.77 -12.20 29.97
N PHE A 50 2.93 -13.50 29.72
CA PHE A 50 2.53 -14.58 30.63
C PHE A 50 3.71 -15.46 31.04
N ASP A 51 3.49 -16.24 32.10
CA ASP A 51 4.38 -17.35 32.49
C ASP A 51 4.19 -18.51 31.50
N THR A 52 5.16 -18.66 30.60
CA THR A 52 5.12 -19.62 29.48
C THR A 52 6.06 -20.80 29.65
N ASP A 53 6.67 -20.96 30.83
CA ASP A 53 7.59 -22.06 31.13
C ASP A 53 6.88 -23.30 31.69
N ARG A 54 5.55 -23.23 31.82
CA ARG A 54 4.70 -24.33 32.29
C ARG A 54 3.34 -24.37 31.62
N ALA A 55 2.68 -25.52 31.77
CA ALA A 55 1.32 -25.72 31.32
C ALA A 55 0.36 -24.64 31.89
N PRO A 56 -0.63 -24.19 31.10
CA PRO A 56 -0.99 -24.71 29.77
C PRO A 56 -0.30 -24.01 28.59
N LEU A 57 0.61 -23.05 28.84
CA LEU A 57 1.15 -22.18 27.78
C LEU A 57 2.52 -22.62 27.24
N ASP A 58 3.21 -23.54 27.90
CA ASP A 58 4.49 -24.10 27.49
C ASP A 58 4.49 -24.62 26.04
N GLY A 59 3.47 -25.38 25.66
CA GLY A 59 3.30 -25.88 24.30
C GLY A 59 3.09 -24.77 23.27
N LEU A 60 2.19 -23.83 23.55
CA LEU A 60 1.91 -22.69 22.65
C LEU A 60 3.14 -21.82 22.45
N ALA A 61 3.88 -21.54 23.53
CA ALA A 61 5.11 -20.78 23.47
C ALA A 61 6.24 -21.52 22.75
N ALA A 62 6.32 -22.85 22.88
CA ALA A 62 7.26 -23.67 22.11
C ALA A 62 6.98 -23.57 20.59
N VAL A 63 5.71 -23.66 20.18
CA VAL A 63 5.34 -23.51 18.77
C VAL A 63 5.62 -22.08 18.29
N ALA A 64 5.22 -21.05 19.03
CA ALA A 64 5.47 -19.66 18.65
C ALA A 64 6.96 -19.32 18.49
N ARG A 65 7.86 -20.00 19.23
CA ARG A 65 9.31 -19.85 19.08
C ARG A 65 9.87 -20.55 17.85
N ASN A 66 9.20 -21.55 17.30
CA ASN A 66 9.78 -22.43 16.28
C ASN A 66 9.00 -22.48 14.96
N ALA A 67 7.75 -22.02 14.91
CA ALA A 67 6.88 -22.14 13.74
C ALA A 67 6.03 -20.89 13.49
N GLY A 68 5.51 -20.80 12.26
CA GLY A 68 4.51 -19.84 11.82
C GLY A 68 3.09 -20.25 12.26
N TRP A 69 2.11 -19.94 11.41
CA TRP A 69 0.72 -20.30 11.68
C TRP A 69 0.56 -21.82 11.67
N TRP A 70 -0.40 -22.33 12.45
CA TRP A 70 -0.63 -23.76 12.53
C TRP A 70 -2.08 -24.09 12.88
N TRP A 71 -2.50 -25.31 12.54
CA TRP A 71 -3.87 -25.81 12.75
C TRP A 71 -3.84 -27.07 13.60
N PRO A 72 -4.33 -27.02 14.85
CA PRO A 72 -4.50 -28.18 15.70
C PRO A 72 -5.79 -28.93 15.38
N TYR A 73 -5.69 -30.09 14.75
CA TYR A 73 -6.80 -31.06 14.68
C TYR A 73 -6.62 -32.14 15.75
N GLU A 74 -7.68 -32.91 16.03
CA GLU A 74 -7.67 -33.95 17.07
C GLU A 74 -6.50 -34.95 16.94
N LYS A 75 -6.11 -35.28 15.71
CA LYS A 75 -5.11 -36.33 15.41
C LYS A 75 -3.98 -35.89 14.49
N ALA A 76 -3.96 -34.62 14.09
CA ALA A 76 -2.97 -34.08 13.16
C ALA A 76 -2.76 -32.60 13.42
N ALA A 77 -1.55 -32.11 13.13
CA ALA A 77 -1.27 -30.69 13.09
C ALA A 77 -0.66 -30.33 11.74
N VAL A 78 -1.11 -29.21 11.17
CA VAL A 78 -0.49 -28.60 10.00
C VAL A 78 0.26 -27.37 10.47
N LEU A 79 1.54 -27.25 10.12
CA LEU A 79 2.40 -26.14 10.53
C LEU A 79 2.96 -25.45 9.31
N CYS A 80 3.00 -24.12 9.35
CA CYS A 80 3.76 -23.30 8.41
C CYS A 80 5.13 -22.98 9.00
N GLU A 81 6.13 -22.92 8.11
CA GLU A 81 7.44 -22.36 8.44
C GLU A 81 7.33 -20.89 8.86
N ARG A 82 8.39 -20.38 9.50
CA ARG A 82 8.49 -18.95 9.82
C ARG A 82 8.92 -18.16 8.57
N PRO A 83 8.49 -16.90 8.42
CA PRO A 83 9.04 -16.02 7.41
C PRO A 83 10.54 -15.83 7.65
N VAL A 84 11.29 -15.83 6.55
CA VAL A 84 12.74 -15.59 6.50
C VAL A 84 13.06 -14.10 6.40
N GLU A 85 12.11 -13.29 5.94
CA GLU A 85 12.21 -11.84 5.84
C GLU A 85 10.96 -11.20 6.46
N LEU A 86 11.14 -10.16 7.28
CA LEU A 86 10.05 -9.31 7.79
C LEU A 86 10.58 -7.89 8.02
N HIS A 87 10.22 -6.96 7.14
CA HIS A 87 10.64 -5.58 7.14
C HIS A 87 9.46 -4.65 7.37
N ARG A 88 9.65 -3.67 8.25
CA ARG A 88 8.61 -2.75 8.69
C ARG A 88 9.15 -1.34 8.83
N ASP A 89 8.28 -0.37 8.60
CA ASP A 89 8.53 1.03 8.92
C ASP A 89 8.39 1.30 10.43
N GLU A 90 8.67 2.54 10.84
CA GLU A 90 8.58 3.00 12.24
C GLU A 90 7.15 2.87 12.83
N ASN A 91 6.14 2.82 11.97
CA ASN A 91 4.73 2.62 12.34
C ASN A 91 4.34 1.12 12.37
N GLY A 92 5.29 0.21 12.12
CA GLY A 92 5.10 -1.23 12.11
C GLY A 92 4.39 -1.78 10.87
N ARG A 93 4.21 -0.97 9.82
CA ARG A 93 3.62 -1.39 8.53
C ARG A 93 4.70 -2.08 7.69
N LEU A 94 4.30 -3.05 6.85
CA LEU A 94 5.23 -3.70 5.92
C LEU A 94 5.85 -2.65 4.99
N ASP A 95 7.18 -2.62 4.90
CA ASP A 95 7.91 -1.66 4.08
C ASP A 95 9.28 -2.20 3.69
N ARG A 96 9.57 -2.22 2.38
CA ARG A 96 10.89 -2.50 1.82
C ARG A 96 10.98 -2.00 0.38
N GLY A 97 12.06 -1.28 0.06
CA GLY A 97 12.24 -0.66 -1.27
C GLY A 97 13.01 -1.49 -2.30
N ASP A 98 13.68 -2.57 -1.88
CA ASP A 98 14.61 -3.35 -2.70
C ASP A 98 14.31 -4.85 -2.73
N GLY A 99 13.14 -5.26 -2.21
CA GLY A 99 12.78 -6.67 -2.10
C GLY A 99 11.44 -6.87 -1.38
N PRO A 100 11.08 -8.13 -1.06
CA PRO A 100 9.85 -8.42 -0.33
C PRO A 100 9.93 -7.91 1.10
N ALA A 101 8.87 -7.24 1.55
CA ALA A 101 8.71 -6.82 2.93
C ALA A 101 8.40 -8.01 3.85
N LEU A 102 7.84 -9.10 3.32
CA LEU A 102 7.66 -10.37 3.99
C LEU A 102 7.98 -11.50 3.01
N ALA A 103 8.75 -12.51 3.42
CA ALA A 103 9.00 -13.68 2.59
C ALA A 103 9.05 -14.97 3.42
N TYR A 104 8.53 -16.06 2.87
CA TYR A 104 8.58 -17.40 3.42
C TYR A 104 9.52 -18.31 2.61
N PRO A 105 10.06 -19.39 3.21
CA PRO A 105 10.99 -20.30 2.55
C PRO A 105 10.46 -20.97 1.28
N ASP A 106 9.14 -21.10 1.15
CA ASP A 106 8.46 -21.71 0.01
C ASP A 106 8.29 -20.76 -1.19
N GLY A 107 8.70 -19.49 -1.04
CA GLY A 107 8.61 -18.46 -2.07
C GLY A 107 7.39 -17.56 -1.95
N PHE A 108 6.46 -17.81 -1.02
CA PHE A 108 5.38 -16.87 -0.75
C PHE A 108 5.96 -15.54 -0.22
N ALA A 109 5.61 -14.44 -0.87
CA ALA A 109 6.20 -13.14 -0.57
C ALA A 109 5.20 -11.99 -0.73
N LEU A 110 5.29 -11.01 0.17
CA LEU A 110 4.54 -9.76 0.09
C LEU A 110 5.49 -8.59 -0.11
N TYR A 111 5.16 -7.76 -1.09
CA TYR A 111 5.89 -6.54 -1.41
C TYR A 111 5.06 -5.35 -0.96
N ALA A 112 5.70 -4.41 -0.26
CA ALA A 112 5.01 -3.24 0.26
C ALA A 112 5.95 -2.05 0.35
N TRP A 113 5.42 -0.87 0.02
CA TRP A 113 6.07 0.41 0.19
C TRP A 113 5.26 1.25 1.19
N ARG A 114 5.82 1.51 2.37
CA ARG A 114 5.19 2.24 3.49
C ARG A 114 3.78 1.73 3.83
N GLY A 115 3.61 0.42 3.84
CA GLY A 115 2.34 -0.26 4.12
C GLY A 115 1.38 -0.40 2.94
N MET A 116 1.69 0.20 1.79
CA MET A 116 0.93 0.06 0.54
C MET A 116 1.42 -1.19 -0.22
N PRO A 117 0.55 -2.17 -0.52
CA PRO A 117 0.93 -3.33 -1.31
C PRO A 117 1.33 -2.91 -2.72
N VAL A 118 2.49 -3.38 -3.18
CA VAL A 118 2.99 -3.12 -4.54
C VAL A 118 3.30 -4.43 -5.24
N PRO A 119 3.22 -4.50 -6.58
CA PRO A 119 3.70 -5.66 -7.32
C PRO A 119 5.23 -5.84 -7.17
N ALA A 120 5.74 -7.06 -7.33
CA ALA A 120 7.18 -7.33 -7.23
C ALA A 120 7.99 -6.56 -8.29
N GLU A 121 7.45 -6.50 -9.52
CA GLU A 121 8.03 -5.80 -10.66
C GLU A 121 8.05 -4.27 -10.50
N PHE A 122 7.21 -3.73 -9.61
CA PHE A 122 7.16 -2.30 -9.33
C PHE A 122 8.49 -1.82 -8.77
N LEU A 123 9.02 -2.50 -7.75
CA LEU A 123 10.29 -2.14 -7.10
C LEU A 123 11.48 -2.24 -8.06
N ASN A 124 11.56 -3.32 -8.85
CA ASN A 124 12.61 -3.49 -9.85
C ASN A 124 12.60 -2.39 -10.92
N GLY A 125 11.42 -1.82 -11.19
CA GLY A 125 11.24 -0.75 -12.15
C GLY A 125 11.63 0.65 -11.66
N LEU A 126 11.80 0.84 -10.34
CA LEU A 126 12.02 2.17 -9.75
C LEU A 126 13.35 2.80 -10.22
N ALA A 127 14.42 2.01 -10.29
CA ALA A 127 15.75 2.49 -10.68
C ALA A 127 15.82 2.98 -12.14
N SER A 128 14.91 2.52 -13.00
CA SER A 128 14.86 2.86 -14.42
C SER A 128 13.58 3.63 -14.78
N LEU A 129 13.01 4.37 -13.83
CA LEU A 129 11.83 5.20 -14.07
C LEU A 129 12.11 6.28 -15.11
N THR A 130 11.12 6.56 -15.96
CA THR A 130 11.10 7.71 -16.86
C THR A 130 9.83 8.53 -16.64
N PRO A 131 9.80 9.82 -17.01
CA PRO A 131 8.60 10.63 -16.90
C PRO A 131 7.38 10.03 -17.63
N GLU A 132 7.59 9.38 -18.77
CA GLU A 132 6.54 8.74 -19.57
C GLU A 132 5.91 7.57 -18.81
N ARG A 133 6.74 6.73 -18.17
CA ARG A 133 6.25 5.60 -17.38
C ARG A 133 5.46 6.07 -16.16
N ILE A 134 5.96 7.10 -15.47
CA ILE A 134 5.27 7.71 -14.33
C ILE A 134 3.91 8.29 -14.76
N ARG A 135 3.88 8.99 -15.89
CA ARG A 135 2.65 9.58 -16.45
C ARG A 135 1.63 8.52 -16.85
N GLY A 136 2.10 7.42 -17.41
CA GLY A 136 1.27 6.31 -17.92
C GLY A 136 0.69 5.39 -16.83
N GLU A 137 1.23 5.39 -15.61
CA GLU A 137 0.69 4.60 -14.50
C GLU A 137 -0.79 4.97 -14.23
N GLU A 138 -1.71 4.03 -14.12
CA GLU A 138 -3.13 4.39 -13.92
C GLU A 138 -3.45 4.56 -12.43
N ASN A 139 -2.81 3.74 -11.59
CA ASN A 139 -3.03 3.77 -10.15
C ASN A 139 -2.37 5.02 -9.54
N ALA A 140 -3.19 5.93 -9.03
CA ALA A 140 -2.72 7.19 -8.44
C ALA A 140 -1.73 6.98 -7.27
N GLU A 141 -1.90 5.93 -6.46
CA GLU A 141 -1.00 5.64 -5.35
C GLU A 141 0.37 5.12 -5.83
N LEU A 142 0.38 4.22 -6.83
CA LEU A 142 1.64 3.75 -7.43
C LEU A 142 2.39 4.91 -8.10
N ARG A 143 1.68 5.74 -8.87
CA ARG A 143 2.26 6.93 -9.49
C ARG A 143 2.86 7.88 -8.46
N ARG A 144 2.20 8.09 -7.31
CA ARG A 144 2.73 8.93 -6.23
C ARG A 144 4.05 8.38 -5.68
N VAL A 145 4.13 7.07 -5.46
CA VAL A 145 5.39 6.43 -5.03
C VAL A 145 6.48 6.56 -6.09
N MET A 146 6.14 6.39 -7.37
CA MET A 146 7.10 6.58 -8.46
C MET A 146 7.59 8.03 -8.52
N LEU A 147 6.71 9.02 -8.37
CA LEU A 147 7.08 10.44 -8.33
C LEU A 147 7.97 10.78 -7.13
N GLU A 148 7.63 10.25 -5.94
CA GLU A 148 8.43 10.45 -4.74
C GLU A 148 9.84 9.86 -4.90
N HIS A 149 9.94 8.64 -5.45
CA HIS A 149 11.22 8.01 -5.74
C HIS A 149 12.02 8.75 -6.81
N TYR A 150 11.36 9.21 -7.88
CA TYR A 150 12.01 9.92 -8.99
C TYR A 150 12.47 11.33 -8.61
N GLY A 151 11.74 11.97 -7.68
CA GLY A 151 11.91 13.35 -7.27
C GLY A 151 11.05 14.31 -8.11
N TYR A 152 10.28 15.15 -7.42
CA TYR A 152 9.30 16.04 -8.05
C TYR A 152 9.93 17.11 -8.95
N ASP A 153 10.97 17.79 -8.46
CA ASP A 153 11.66 18.83 -9.24
C ASP A 153 12.25 18.25 -10.53
N ARG A 154 12.83 17.05 -10.41
CA ARG A 154 13.37 16.31 -11.54
C ARG A 154 12.28 15.91 -12.52
N TYR A 155 11.15 15.39 -12.04
CA TYR A 155 10.02 15.05 -12.89
C TYR A 155 9.48 16.26 -13.65
N LEU A 156 9.30 17.41 -12.99
CA LEU A 156 8.80 18.63 -13.65
C LEU A 156 9.76 19.12 -14.74
N ALA A 157 11.07 19.11 -14.46
CA ALA A 157 12.11 19.48 -15.42
C ALA A 157 12.15 18.51 -16.62
N ASP A 158 12.17 17.19 -16.35
CA ASP A 158 12.33 16.15 -17.37
C ASP A 158 11.05 15.94 -18.18
N SER A 159 9.87 16.24 -17.63
CA SER A 159 8.58 16.06 -18.30
C SER A 159 8.17 17.23 -19.20
N GLY A 160 8.88 18.36 -19.17
CA GLY A 160 8.49 19.59 -19.88
C GLY A 160 7.20 20.21 -19.33
N ALA A 161 6.86 19.94 -18.07
CA ALA A 161 5.67 20.48 -17.44
C ALA A 161 5.76 22.01 -17.30
N ARG A 162 4.69 22.70 -17.68
CA ARG A 162 4.52 24.14 -17.45
C ARG A 162 3.31 24.41 -16.55
N PRO A 163 3.42 25.35 -15.61
CA PRO A 163 2.26 25.76 -14.82
C PRO A 163 1.27 26.50 -15.73
N LEU A 164 0.01 26.06 -15.74
CA LEU A 164 -1.08 26.67 -16.50
C LEU A 164 -1.89 27.63 -15.63
N HIS A 165 -2.13 27.29 -14.36
CA HIS A 165 -2.87 28.10 -13.40
C HIS A 165 -2.44 27.79 -11.97
N ARG A 166 -2.59 28.74 -11.04
CA ARG A 166 -2.38 28.54 -9.60
C ARG A 166 -3.42 29.34 -8.82
N ASP A 167 -4.09 28.68 -7.88
CA ASP A 167 -5.02 29.31 -6.94
C ASP A 167 -4.96 28.61 -5.58
N GLU A 168 -5.88 28.96 -4.67
CA GLU A 168 -5.93 28.38 -3.31
C GLU A 168 -6.20 26.86 -3.30
N SER A 169 -6.74 26.31 -4.38
CA SER A 169 -7.04 24.87 -4.51
C SER A 169 -5.82 24.05 -4.92
N GLY A 170 -4.79 24.68 -5.52
CA GLY A 170 -3.61 23.99 -6.00
C GLY A 170 -2.93 24.61 -7.22
N VAL A 171 -2.11 23.82 -7.91
CA VAL A 171 -1.42 24.20 -9.15
C VAL A 171 -1.87 23.31 -10.29
N LEU A 172 -2.32 23.90 -11.40
CA LEU A 172 -2.63 23.19 -12.62
C LEU A 172 -1.39 23.14 -13.50
N TRP A 173 -0.93 21.94 -13.83
CA TRP A 173 0.22 21.68 -14.68
C TRP A 173 -0.23 21.13 -16.03
N ARG A 174 0.51 21.51 -17.07
CA ARG A 174 0.30 21.00 -18.43
C ARG A 174 1.61 20.50 -19.00
N ILE A 175 1.56 19.32 -19.58
CA ILE A 175 2.64 18.72 -20.36
C ILE A 175 2.13 18.56 -21.79
N ASP A 176 2.75 19.24 -22.75
CA ASP A 176 2.42 19.06 -24.16
C ASP A 176 3.14 17.80 -24.69
N LEU A 177 2.40 16.95 -25.40
CA LEU A 177 2.93 15.77 -26.06
C LEU A 177 2.98 16.04 -27.57
N PRO A 178 4.11 15.76 -28.26
CA PRO A 178 4.25 16.06 -29.70
C PRO A 178 3.23 15.35 -30.61
N ASP A 179 2.77 14.16 -30.21
CA ASP A 179 1.92 13.28 -31.02
C ASP A 179 0.67 12.76 -30.27
N ASP A 180 0.25 13.46 -29.20
CA ASP A 180 -0.88 13.04 -28.35
C ASP A 180 -1.57 14.25 -27.69
N GLU A 181 -2.74 14.04 -27.07
CA GLU A 181 -3.42 15.07 -26.29
C GLU A 181 -2.55 15.49 -25.09
N PRO A 182 -2.45 16.79 -24.77
CA PRO A 182 -1.65 17.25 -23.63
C PRO A 182 -2.14 16.61 -22.33
N VAL A 183 -1.19 16.26 -21.47
CA VAL A 183 -1.53 15.78 -20.14
C VAL A 183 -1.64 16.96 -19.19
N VAL A 184 -2.81 17.09 -18.58
CA VAL A 184 -3.09 18.10 -17.56
C VAL A 184 -3.26 17.41 -16.22
N MET A 185 -2.62 17.96 -15.18
CA MET A 185 -2.66 17.44 -13.83
C MET A 185 -2.87 18.57 -12.84
N VAL A 186 -3.63 18.30 -11.77
CA VAL A 186 -3.75 19.22 -10.65
C VAL A 186 -2.91 18.72 -9.48
N GLU A 187 -2.00 19.57 -9.00
CA GLU A 187 -1.24 19.39 -7.76
C GLU A 187 -2.08 19.95 -6.61
N VAL A 188 -2.41 19.08 -5.65
CA VAL A 188 -3.19 19.41 -4.46
C VAL A 188 -2.54 18.82 -3.22
N VAL A 189 -2.68 19.46 -2.07
CA VAL A 189 -2.38 18.83 -0.78
C VAL A 189 -3.69 18.27 -0.24
N ASN A 190 -3.69 17.04 0.28
CA ASN A 190 -4.89 16.50 0.93
C ASN A 190 -5.35 17.43 2.06
N SER A 191 -6.67 17.54 2.25
CA SER A 191 -7.26 18.35 3.32
C SER A 191 -7.40 17.60 4.64
N THR A 192 -7.26 16.28 4.62
CA THR A 192 -7.32 15.40 5.80
C THR A 192 -5.93 14.86 6.08
N ALA A 193 -5.43 15.06 7.29
CA ALA A 193 -4.17 14.47 7.71
C ALA A 193 -4.26 12.94 7.65
N GLU A 194 -3.19 12.31 7.22
CA GLU A 194 -3.02 10.86 7.30
C GLU A 194 -3.06 10.40 8.77
N PRO A 195 -3.25 9.10 9.06
CA PRO A 195 -3.25 8.60 10.43
C PRO A 195 -2.00 8.94 11.25
N ASP A 196 -0.88 9.23 10.58
CA ASP A 196 0.39 9.67 11.16
C ASP A 196 0.51 11.21 11.32
N GLY A 197 -0.57 11.95 11.03
CA GLY A 197 -0.62 13.41 11.12
C GLY A 197 -0.03 14.15 9.93
N THR A 198 0.51 13.44 8.93
CA THR A 198 1.15 14.08 7.78
C THR A 198 0.13 14.50 6.71
N PHE A 199 0.47 15.56 5.98
CA PHE A 199 -0.22 15.94 4.75
C PHE A 199 0.63 15.52 3.55
N ARG A 200 -0.04 15.13 2.46
CA ARG A 200 0.56 14.58 1.26
C ARG A 200 0.11 15.37 0.05
N THR A 201 1.06 15.65 -0.82
CA THR A 201 0.78 16.23 -2.13
C THR A 201 0.36 15.13 -3.10
N TYR A 202 -0.69 15.39 -3.86
CA TYR A 202 -1.26 14.52 -4.88
C TYR A 202 -1.25 15.24 -6.22
N TRP A 203 -0.98 14.49 -7.29
CA TRP A 203 -1.05 14.95 -8.66
C TRP A 203 -2.08 14.11 -9.39
N LEU A 204 -3.24 14.70 -9.64
CA LEU A 204 -4.38 14.00 -10.21
C LEU A 204 -4.52 14.38 -11.68
N ARG A 205 -4.61 13.38 -12.56
CA ARG A 205 -4.91 13.59 -13.98
C ARG A 205 -6.31 14.18 -14.10
N VAL A 206 -6.44 15.24 -14.89
CA VAL A 206 -7.71 15.91 -15.17
C VAL A 206 -7.88 16.07 -16.68
N PRO A 207 -9.09 16.36 -17.17
CA PRO A 207 -9.33 16.53 -18.60
C PRO A 207 -8.38 17.55 -19.22
N PRO A 208 -7.87 17.31 -20.44
CA PRO A 208 -6.90 18.22 -21.07
C PRO A 208 -7.43 19.63 -21.38
N ARG A 209 -8.75 19.81 -21.30
CA ARG A 209 -9.44 21.09 -21.49
C ARG A 209 -9.55 21.92 -20.21
N THR A 210 -9.22 21.37 -19.04
CA THR A 210 -9.25 22.06 -17.75
C THR A 210 -8.34 23.30 -17.78
N ARG A 211 -8.83 24.41 -17.23
CA ARG A 211 -8.20 25.73 -17.32
C ARG A 211 -7.75 26.28 -15.97
N THR A 212 -8.45 25.94 -14.89
CA THR A 212 -8.14 26.41 -13.53
C THR A 212 -7.78 25.24 -12.61
N ALA A 213 -7.03 25.52 -11.53
CA ALA A 213 -6.71 24.48 -10.56
C ALA A 213 -8.00 24.04 -9.84
N ARG A 214 -8.85 24.99 -9.45
CA ARG A 214 -10.18 24.71 -8.88
C ARG A 214 -11.05 23.79 -9.74
N GLU A 215 -11.16 24.03 -11.06
CA GLU A 215 -11.89 23.15 -11.98
C GLU A 215 -11.30 21.74 -11.98
N GLY A 216 -9.97 21.63 -12.01
CA GLY A 216 -9.27 20.35 -11.93
C GLY A 216 -9.59 19.61 -10.63
N VAL A 217 -9.53 20.29 -9.48
CA VAL A 217 -9.90 19.67 -8.19
C VAL A 217 -11.36 19.24 -8.18
N ALA A 218 -12.29 20.12 -8.57
CA ALA A 218 -13.72 19.81 -8.63
C ALA A 218 -14.00 18.55 -9.46
N TRP A 219 -13.35 18.41 -10.62
CA TRP A 219 -13.49 17.25 -11.49
C TRP A 219 -13.07 15.95 -10.81
N THR A 220 -12.03 15.97 -9.96
CA THR A 220 -11.58 14.77 -9.24
C THR A 220 -12.60 14.25 -8.23
N PHE A 221 -13.54 15.10 -7.80
CA PHE A 221 -14.69 14.73 -6.97
C PHE A 221 -15.97 14.45 -7.78
N GLY A 222 -15.90 14.48 -9.12
CA GLY A 222 -17.08 14.34 -9.99
C GLY A 222 -18.02 15.55 -9.95
N LEU A 223 -17.51 16.73 -9.56
CA LEU A 223 -18.29 17.95 -9.40
C LEU A 223 -17.96 18.97 -10.50
N ALA A 224 -18.90 19.89 -10.75
CA ALA A 224 -18.64 21.11 -11.49
C ALA A 224 -17.88 22.13 -10.62
N GLU A 225 -17.12 23.04 -11.25
CA GLU A 225 -16.27 24.02 -10.55
C GLU A 225 -17.05 24.93 -9.60
N ASP A 226 -18.27 25.33 -9.99
CA ASP A 226 -19.17 26.20 -9.23
C ASP A 226 -19.81 25.49 -8.03
N ALA A 227 -20.06 24.19 -8.14
CA ALA A 227 -20.56 23.34 -7.06
C ALA A 227 -19.46 22.96 -6.04
N TYR A 228 -18.19 23.07 -6.41
CA TYR A 228 -17.09 22.71 -5.53
C TYR A 228 -16.87 23.78 -4.45
N THR A 229 -17.12 23.41 -3.19
CA THR A 229 -16.93 24.28 -2.02
C THR A 229 -15.95 23.60 -1.06
N PRO A 230 -14.65 23.93 -1.10
CA PRO A 230 -13.66 23.29 -0.23
C PRO A 230 -13.94 23.64 1.24
N VAL A 231 -14.05 22.62 2.09
CA VAL A 231 -14.17 22.80 3.54
C VAL A 231 -12.79 23.16 4.07
N ARG A 232 -12.56 24.46 4.36
CA ARG A 232 -11.35 24.90 5.09
C ARG A 232 -11.44 24.37 6.52
N GLN A 233 -10.50 23.53 6.94
CA GLN A 233 -10.11 23.45 8.34
C GLN A 233 -8.91 24.39 8.52
N THR A 234 -9.11 25.41 9.36
CA THR A 234 -8.05 26.28 9.91
C THR A 234 -7.12 25.53 10.82
#